data_AF-I3YBW9-F1
#
_entry.id   AF-I3YBW9-F1
#
_cell.length_a   1.000
_cell.length_b   1.000
_cell.length_c   1.000
_cell.angle_alpha   90.00
_cell.angle_beta   90.00
_cell.angle_gamma   90.00
#
_symmetry.space_group_name_H-M   'P 1'
#
loop_
_entity.id
_entity.type
_entity.pdbx_description
1 polymer ?
#
loop_
_entity_poly.entity_id
_entity_poly.type
_entity_poly.pdbx_seq_one_letter_code
_entity_poly.pdbx_strand_id
1 'polypeptide(L)'
;MTDAIGMSMEDAQMRHASHDPVTGLPGLPLIRDRLANALQRSRRNGLSLVVLFVDLDGFNLVKHTDGHDIGDRLLKKVAERLAEQIRPGDTLARFANEEFLILCEQIEQPATLSVLADRINEALRQPLECDGRQRIVTASVGLAIGNGNTHCVDDLLSHAETAMSAVKEGGGDGWRFFSPSQHDLDQQRLAIVNGLRTAIERNELSTRFQPIVVAESGRIVGAELLLRWNSSEGEISPAVFVPIAEMTGAIVPIGAWVFRQACLAEADWRRRWGSEAPYVSVNVSPRQLSKESLVEEFAAILRETGADPARLVLEITETALMADVELNLRLLRRLTELGLRVAVDDFGTGYSSLAQLTRLPVAVLKIDRAFVDGIDKRPENRAVIRAVIGLGRALGLKLVAEGVETDAQRRELRAYGCEFAQGYYFHRPLAEPVFVDTLERDRHGGDAPDAAAPLYFLIYVSQAMPPMSGATLDALRKQSNTYNRSTGLTGCLLYQDGLFMQMLEGQREVVSALMDEVKADPRHRDVRIVIEGPARQRVFLDWGMAVHDLTPGANEPDFTLWPGRRLSFRDLAEDARTCYIYLTAYAGCGMSKGVGA
;
A
#
# COMPACT_ATOMS: atom_id res chain seq x y z
N MET A 1 79.21 10.23 -9.19
CA MET A 1 78.74 9.28 -10.21
C MET A 1 79.50 8.00 -9.91
N THR A 2 78.97 6.95 -9.29
CA THR A 2 77.58 6.52 -9.09
C THR A 2 77.68 5.42 -8.03
N ASP A 3 77.12 5.60 -6.83
CA ASP A 3 77.13 4.54 -5.82
C ASP A 3 75.71 3.99 -5.65
N ALA A 4 75.54 2.78 -6.17
CA ALA A 4 74.41 1.91 -5.92
C ALA A 4 74.43 1.49 -4.45
N ILE A 5 73.47 2.00 -3.66
CA ILE A 5 73.21 1.51 -2.30
C ILE A 5 72.33 0.27 -2.45
N GLY A 6 72.94 -0.89 -2.20
CA GLY A 6 72.35 -2.21 -2.34
C GLY A 6 71.17 -2.46 -1.40
N MET A 7 70.07 -2.96 -1.97
CA MET A 7 69.08 -3.74 -1.23
C MET A 7 69.73 -5.06 -0.78
N SER A 8 69.60 -5.40 0.51
CA SER A 8 69.98 -6.72 1.04
C SER A 8 69.22 -7.84 0.31
N MET A 9 69.85 -9.00 0.08
CA MET A 9 69.16 -10.16 -0.49
C MET A 9 67.95 -10.58 0.36
N GLU A 10 68.01 -10.42 1.68
CA GLU A 10 66.89 -10.69 2.58
C GLU A 10 65.72 -9.72 2.34
N ASP A 11 65.98 -8.43 2.11
CA ASP A 11 64.95 -7.42 1.79
C ASP A 11 64.31 -7.67 0.42
N ALA A 12 65.08 -8.14 -0.55
CA ALA A 12 64.56 -8.53 -1.86
C ALA A 12 63.72 -9.81 -1.77
N GLN A 13 64.10 -10.77 -0.94
CA GLN A 13 63.38 -12.03 -0.74
C GLN A 13 62.08 -11.82 0.05
N MET A 14 62.10 -10.96 1.06
CA MET A 14 60.93 -10.59 1.86
C MET A 14 59.94 -9.73 1.05
N ARG A 15 60.42 -8.88 0.13
CA ARG A 15 59.56 -8.19 -0.86
C ARG A 15 58.88 -9.16 -1.81
N HIS A 16 59.59 -10.15 -2.36
CA HIS A 16 59.00 -11.16 -3.25
C HIS A 16 57.92 -12.03 -2.57
N ALA A 17 58.00 -12.24 -1.25
CA ALA A 17 57.00 -12.99 -0.50
C ALA A 17 55.76 -12.16 -0.11
N SER A 18 55.84 -10.82 -0.15
CA SER A 18 54.82 -9.91 0.37
C SER A 18 54.14 -9.05 -0.69
N HIS A 19 54.64 -9.04 -1.93
CA HIS A 19 54.11 -8.26 -3.06
C HIS A 19 53.75 -9.17 -4.24
N ASP A 20 52.77 -8.74 -5.03
CA ASP A 20 52.37 -9.40 -6.26
C ASP A 20 53.39 -9.16 -7.38
N PRO A 21 53.90 -10.21 -8.06
CA PRO A 21 54.96 -10.07 -9.06
C PRO A 21 54.51 -9.37 -10.35
N VAL A 22 53.22 -9.34 -10.66
CA VAL A 22 52.72 -8.71 -11.90
C VAL A 22 52.55 -7.21 -11.69
N THR A 23 51.82 -6.81 -10.67
CA THR A 23 51.42 -5.41 -10.40
C THR A 23 52.39 -4.67 -9.49
N GLY A 24 53.22 -5.39 -8.72
CA GLY A 24 54.11 -4.81 -7.71
C GLY A 24 53.37 -4.30 -6.46
N LEU A 25 52.05 -4.49 -6.38
CA LEU A 25 51.24 -4.12 -5.22
C LEU A 25 51.48 -5.08 -4.03
N PRO A 26 51.18 -4.66 -2.80
CA PRO A 26 51.02 -5.59 -1.67
C PRO A 26 50.17 -6.81 -2.05
N GLY A 27 50.65 -8.00 -1.70
CA GLY A 27 49.90 -9.25 -1.83
C GLY A 27 49.07 -9.55 -0.58
N LEU A 28 48.33 -10.67 -0.62
CA LEU A 28 47.45 -11.10 0.47
C LEU A 28 48.09 -11.13 1.87
N PRO A 29 49.33 -11.63 2.06
CA PRO A 29 49.95 -11.64 3.40
C PRO A 29 50.13 -10.23 3.97
N LEU A 30 50.54 -9.27 3.14
CA LEU A 30 50.85 -7.90 3.57
C LEU A 30 49.57 -7.09 3.86
N ILE A 31 48.52 -7.26 3.06
CA ILE A 31 47.25 -6.55 3.32
C ILE A 31 46.54 -7.08 4.57
N ARG A 32 46.61 -8.39 4.85
CA ARG A 32 46.06 -8.98 6.09
C ARG A 32 46.79 -8.43 7.32
N ASP A 33 48.11 -8.33 7.27
CA ASP A 33 48.89 -7.72 8.35
C ASP A 33 48.54 -6.23 8.55
N ARG A 34 48.43 -5.46 7.46
CA ARG A 34 48.01 -4.05 7.54
C ARG A 34 46.61 -3.88 8.10
N LEU A 35 45.65 -4.72 7.70
CA LEU A 35 44.29 -4.71 8.20
C LEU A 35 44.24 -5.09 9.69
N ALA A 36 45.00 -6.09 10.12
CA ALA A 36 45.13 -6.45 11.54
C ALA A 36 45.66 -5.26 12.37
N ASN A 37 46.71 -4.59 11.88
CA ASN A 37 47.29 -3.42 12.52
C ASN A 37 46.31 -2.22 12.54
N ALA A 38 45.54 -2.03 11.46
CA ALA A 38 44.51 -1.00 11.37
C ALA A 38 43.36 -1.23 12.36
N LEU A 39 42.90 -2.48 12.52
CA LEU A 39 41.90 -2.84 13.52
C LEU A 39 42.42 -2.57 14.95
N GLN A 40 43.68 -2.90 15.24
CA GLN A 40 44.28 -2.58 16.54
C GLN A 40 44.36 -1.07 16.81
N ARG A 41 44.62 -0.24 15.77
CA ARG A 41 44.60 1.23 15.89
C ARG A 41 43.17 1.75 16.10
N SER A 42 42.22 1.28 15.28
CA SER A 42 40.78 1.56 15.37
C SER A 42 40.24 1.31 16.78
N ARG A 43 40.68 0.22 17.41
CA ARG A 43 40.31 -0.14 18.79
C ARG A 43 40.69 0.93 19.83
N ARG A 44 41.79 1.67 19.60
CA ARG A 44 42.31 2.69 20.52
C ARG A 44 41.73 4.08 20.28
N ASN A 45 41.49 4.45 19.03
CA ASN A 45 41.03 5.79 18.65
C ASN A 45 39.52 5.87 18.37
N GLY A 46 38.81 4.73 18.32
CA GLY A 46 37.37 4.66 18.08
C GLY A 46 36.95 4.94 16.63
N LEU A 47 37.89 5.11 15.70
CA LEU A 47 37.60 5.40 14.30
C LEU A 47 37.27 4.11 13.53
N SER A 48 36.40 4.22 12.53
CA SER A 48 36.09 3.09 11.65
C SER A 48 37.13 2.93 10.55
N LEU A 49 37.18 1.74 9.97
CA LEU A 49 37.95 1.43 8.77
C LEU A 49 37.07 0.69 7.77
N VAL A 50 37.51 0.67 6.52
CA VAL A 50 36.72 0.12 5.42
C VAL A 50 37.61 -0.73 4.53
N VAL A 51 37.08 -1.87 4.14
CA VAL A 51 37.66 -2.74 3.12
C VAL A 51 36.76 -2.68 1.90
N LEU A 52 37.34 -2.33 0.74
CA LEU A 52 36.70 -2.48 -0.55
C LEU A 52 37.30 -3.69 -1.25
N PHE A 53 36.44 -4.59 -1.71
CA PHE A 53 36.77 -5.73 -2.54
C PHE A 53 36.35 -5.42 -3.97
N VAL A 54 37.32 -5.34 -4.88
CA VAL A 54 37.14 -4.92 -6.28
C VAL A 54 37.47 -6.10 -7.17
N ASP A 55 36.53 -6.54 -7.99
CA ASP A 55 36.74 -7.60 -8.96
C ASP A 55 36.42 -7.11 -10.38
N LEU A 56 37.30 -7.39 -11.33
CA LEU A 56 37.13 -6.98 -12.72
C LEU A 56 36.17 -7.91 -13.48
N ASP A 57 35.06 -7.36 -13.94
CA ASP A 57 34.01 -8.14 -14.59
C ASP A 57 34.50 -8.74 -15.91
N GLY A 58 34.31 -10.06 -16.07
CA GLY A 58 34.64 -10.76 -17.32
C GLY A 58 36.13 -10.83 -17.65
N PHE A 59 37.03 -10.53 -16.71
CA PHE A 59 38.47 -10.46 -16.97
C PHE A 59 39.09 -11.77 -17.47
N ASN A 60 38.58 -12.93 -17.01
CA ASN A 60 39.01 -14.23 -17.51
C ASN A 60 38.79 -14.40 -19.02
N LEU A 61 37.72 -13.81 -19.58
CA LEU A 61 37.49 -13.85 -21.02
C LEU A 61 38.57 -13.09 -21.79
N VAL A 62 39.08 -11.98 -21.23
CA VAL A 62 40.20 -11.22 -21.82
C VAL A 62 41.48 -12.06 -21.79
N LYS A 63 41.82 -12.69 -20.65
CA LYS A 63 42.98 -13.59 -20.55
C LYS A 63 42.90 -14.75 -21.57
N HIS A 64 41.72 -15.34 -21.75
CA HIS A 64 41.52 -16.44 -22.70
C HIS A 64 41.57 -16.01 -24.17
N THR A 65 41.04 -14.83 -24.49
CA THR A 65 40.89 -14.38 -25.89
C THR A 65 42.15 -13.68 -26.39
N ASP A 66 42.75 -12.82 -25.57
CA ASP A 66 43.87 -11.94 -25.94
C ASP A 66 45.22 -12.46 -25.39
N GLY A 67 45.22 -13.50 -24.55
CA GLY A 67 46.42 -14.13 -24.01
C GLY A 67 46.89 -13.57 -22.66
N HIS A 68 47.68 -14.38 -21.94
CA HIS A 68 48.14 -14.06 -20.58
C HIS A 68 48.94 -12.77 -20.49
N ASP A 69 49.85 -12.51 -21.44
CA ASP A 69 50.70 -11.30 -21.43
C ASP A 69 49.87 -10.01 -21.54
N ILE A 70 48.81 -10.01 -22.35
CA ILE A 70 47.91 -8.86 -22.50
C ILE A 70 47.09 -8.66 -21.23
N GLY A 71 46.61 -9.75 -20.62
CA GLY A 71 45.94 -9.72 -19.32
C GLY A 71 46.83 -9.11 -18.24
N ASP A 72 48.09 -9.55 -18.13
CA ASP A 72 49.01 -9.05 -17.11
C ASP A 72 49.32 -7.55 -17.27
N ARG A 73 49.49 -7.06 -18.49
CA ARG A 73 49.65 -5.61 -18.71
C ARG A 73 48.38 -4.83 -18.39
N LEU A 74 47.21 -5.38 -18.73
CA LEU A 74 45.94 -4.74 -18.40
C LEU A 74 45.75 -4.65 -16.88
N LEU A 75 46.13 -5.69 -16.12
CA LEU A 75 46.15 -5.66 -14.65
C LEU A 75 47.08 -4.58 -14.10
N LYS A 76 48.27 -4.38 -14.68
CA LYS A 76 49.16 -3.29 -14.28
C LYS A 76 48.51 -1.93 -14.50
N LYS A 77 47.86 -1.73 -15.65
CA LYS A 77 47.16 -0.47 -15.97
C LYS A 77 45.96 -0.21 -15.05
N VAL A 78 45.22 -1.26 -14.71
CA VAL A 78 44.14 -1.18 -13.70
C VAL A 78 44.71 -0.83 -12.33
N ALA A 79 45.80 -1.47 -11.90
CA ALA A 79 46.47 -1.18 -10.64
C ALA A 79 46.94 0.28 -10.55
N GLU A 80 47.57 0.80 -11.62
CA GLU A 80 47.95 2.21 -11.75
C GLU A 80 46.73 3.12 -11.59
N ARG A 81 45.63 2.83 -12.29
CA ARG A 81 44.42 3.65 -12.25
C ARG A 81 43.72 3.63 -10.90
N LEU A 82 43.66 2.47 -10.24
CA LEU A 82 43.13 2.34 -8.88
C LEU A 82 43.99 3.11 -7.87
N ALA A 83 45.31 3.10 -8.03
CA ALA A 83 46.23 3.84 -7.16
C ALA A 83 46.00 5.36 -7.25
N GLU A 84 45.64 5.88 -8.43
CA GLU A 84 45.27 7.29 -8.62
C GLU A 84 43.95 7.67 -7.93
N GLN A 85 43.06 6.70 -7.67
CA GLN A 85 41.77 6.95 -7.03
C GLN A 85 41.81 6.90 -5.50
N ILE A 86 42.92 6.46 -4.89
CA ILE A 86 43.03 6.36 -3.43
C ILE A 86 43.92 7.47 -2.87
N ARG A 87 43.65 7.91 -1.64
CA ARG A 87 44.43 8.97 -1.01
C ARG A 87 45.75 8.42 -0.42
N PRO A 88 46.76 9.28 -0.21
CA PRO A 88 47.94 8.92 0.57
C PRO A 88 47.54 8.40 1.95
N GLY A 89 48.00 7.19 2.29
CA GLY A 89 47.70 6.52 3.56
C GLY A 89 46.73 5.34 3.44
N ASP A 90 45.91 5.29 2.38
CA ASP A 90 45.13 4.09 2.06
C ASP A 90 46.05 3.03 1.42
N THR A 91 45.69 1.75 1.55
CA THR A 91 46.46 0.65 0.96
C THR A 91 45.68 -0.01 -0.16
N LEU A 92 46.25 0.01 -1.38
CA LEU A 92 45.82 -0.86 -2.48
C LEU A 92 46.67 -2.14 -2.48
N ALA A 93 46.02 -3.28 -2.66
CA ALA A 93 46.63 -4.61 -2.72
C ALA A 93 45.99 -5.45 -3.83
N ARG A 94 46.72 -6.44 -4.33
CA ARG A 94 46.15 -7.48 -5.20
C ARG A 94 45.89 -8.72 -4.35
N PHE A 95 44.63 -9.15 -4.33
CA PHE A 95 44.20 -10.28 -3.51
C PHE A 95 44.55 -11.61 -4.19
N ALA A 96 43.98 -11.83 -5.38
CA ALA A 96 44.26 -12.95 -6.26
C ALA A 96 43.80 -12.58 -7.68
N ASN A 97 44.28 -13.27 -8.72
CA ASN A 97 43.72 -13.19 -10.08
C ASN A 97 43.38 -11.76 -10.58
N GLU A 98 42.10 -11.41 -10.69
CA GLU A 98 41.58 -10.10 -11.12
C GLU A 98 41.00 -9.27 -9.96
N GLU A 99 41.27 -9.70 -8.73
CA GLU A 99 40.71 -9.16 -7.50
C GLU A 99 41.73 -8.25 -6.80
N PHE A 100 41.25 -7.08 -6.40
CA PHE A 100 41.99 -6.06 -5.67
C PHE A 100 41.30 -5.76 -4.35
N LEU A 101 42.10 -5.40 -3.35
CA LEU A 101 41.63 -4.91 -2.06
C LEU A 101 42.09 -3.48 -1.85
N ILE A 102 41.19 -2.64 -1.35
CA ILE A 102 41.53 -1.30 -0.88
C ILE A 102 41.17 -1.21 0.61
N LEU A 103 42.15 -0.87 1.43
CA LEU A 103 41.99 -0.60 2.85
C LEU A 103 42.05 0.91 3.08
N CYS A 104 40.94 1.48 3.56
CA CYS A 104 40.86 2.87 3.98
C CYS A 104 40.75 2.94 5.51
N GLU A 105 41.69 3.67 6.15
CA GLU A 105 41.72 3.85 7.60
C GLU A 105 41.12 5.20 8.02
N GLN A 106 40.82 5.41 9.31
CA GLN A 106 40.41 6.71 9.86
C GLN A 106 39.16 7.29 9.16
N ILE A 107 38.12 6.47 9.03
CA ILE A 107 36.84 6.87 8.44
C ILE A 107 35.93 7.44 9.51
N GLU A 108 35.66 8.74 9.42
CA GLU A 108 34.75 9.47 10.32
C GLU A 108 33.31 9.46 9.80
N GLN A 109 33.12 9.53 8.47
CA GLN A 109 31.81 9.59 7.83
C GLN A 109 31.68 8.54 6.72
N PRO A 110 30.73 7.58 6.82
CA PRO A 110 30.50 6.58 5.79
C PRO A 110 30.09 7.14 4.41
N ALA A 111 29.48 8.33 4.35
CA ALA A 111 29.03 8.95 3.10
C ALA A 111 30.17 9.27 2.12
N THR A 112 31.41 9.40 2.60
CA THR A 112 32.59 9.64 1.75
C THR A 112 33.00 8.37 0.97
N LEU A 113 32.53 7.19 1.41
CA LEU A 113 32.93 5.90 0.83
C LEU A 113 32.14 5.55 -0.43
N SER A 114 30.86 5.91 -0.50
CA SER A 114 30.06 5.76 -1.73
C SER A 114 30.68 6.55 -2.87
N VAL A 115 31.14 7.78 -2.57
CA VAL A 115 31.84 8.64 -3.55
C VAL A 115 33.14 8.01 -4.04
N LEU A 116 33.90 7.36 -3.15
CA LEU A 116 35.12 6.63 -3.55
C LEU A 116 34.79 5.44 -4.46
N ALA A 117 33.75 4.68 -4.13
CA ALA A 117 33.33 3.52 -4.93
C ALA A 117 32.82 3.95 -6.32
N ASP A 118 31.96 4.97 -6.38
CA ASP A 118 31.50 5.58 -7.64
C ASP A 118 32.69 6.03 -8.49
N ARG A 119 33.65 6.74 -7.88
CA ARG A 119 34.86 7.21 -8.56
C ARG A 119 35.71 6.06 -9.11
N ILE A 120 35.84 4.96 -8.37
CA ILE A 120 36.56 3.76 -8.84
C ILE A 120 35.84 3.17 -10.05
N ASN A 121 34.53 2.94 -9.98
CA ASN A 121 33.74 2.44 -11.10
C ASN A 121 33.86 3.35 -12.33
N GLU A 122 33.70 4.65 -12.16
CA GLU A 122 33.83 5.64 -13.25
C GLU A 122 35.23 5.64 -13.88
N ALA A 123 36.29 5.55 -13.08
CA ALA A 123 37.66 5.50 -13.57
C ALA A 123 37.93 4.23 -14.40
N LEU A 124 37.40 3.08 -13.98
CA LEU A 124 37.57 1.83 -14.71
C LEU A 124 36.78 1.79 -16.02
N ARG A 125 35.59 2.41 -16.06
CA ARG A 125 34.81 2.60 -17.30
C ARG A 125 35.54 3.41 -18.38
N GLN A 126 36.54 4.21 -18.01
CA GLN A 126 37.34 4.93 -19.00
C GLN A 126 38.22 3.97 -19.81
N PRO A 127 38.35 4.15 -21.14
CA PRO A 127 39.23 3.33 -21.94
C PRO A 127 40.68 3.26 -21.40
N LEU A 128 41.25 2.07 -21.40
CA LEU A 128 42.63 1.75 -21.11
C LEU A 128 43.33 1.46 -22.42
N GLU A 129 44.41 2.18 -22.71
CA GLU A 129 45.26 1.88 -23.86
C GLU A 129 46.21 0.74 -23.51
N CYS A 130 46.13 -0.36 -24.26
CA CYS A 130 46.99 -1.53 -24.10
C CYS A 130 47.37 -2.06 -25.50
N ASP A 131 48.66 -2.05 -25.84
CA ASP A 131 49.20 -2.35 -27.19
C ASP A 131 48.50 -1.60 -28.34
N GLY A 132 48.28 -0.30 -28.18
CA GLY A 132 47.64 0.53 -29.21
C GLY A 132 46.17 0.22 -29.47
N ARG A 133 45.53 -0.58 -28.61
CA ARG A 133 44.08 -0.81 -28.61
C ARG A 133 43.45 -0.23 -27.35
N GLN A 134 42.27 0.36 -27.50
CA GLN A 134 41.45 0.81 -26.39
C GLN A 134 40.63 -0.37 -25.85
N ARG A 135 40.63 -0.54 -24.52
CA ARG A 135 39.91 -1.58 -23.79
C ARG A 135 39.10 -0.95 -22.67
N ILE A 136 37.86 -1.35 -22.50
CA ILE A 136 37.03 -0.94 -21.37
C ILE A 136 36.93 -2.12 -20.44
N VAL A 137 37.12 -1.87 -19.14
CA VAL A 137 36.97 -2.88 -18.09
C VAL A 137 35.98 -2.32 -17.08
N THR A 138 35.02 -3.11 -16.63
CA THR A 138 34.12 -2.75 -15.53
C THR A 138 34.51 -3.53 -14.29
N ALA A 139 34.02 -3.09 -13.13
CA ALA A 139 34.28 -3.79 -11.88
C ALA A 139 33.06 -3.84 -10.98
N SER A 140 32.95 -4.94 -10.25
CA SER A 140 32.03 -5.12 -9.14
C SER A 140 32.75 -4.83 -7.83
N VAL A 141 32.20 -3.95 -6.99
CA VAL A 141 32.85 -3.49 -5.76
C VAL A 141 31.99 -3.74 -4.52
N GLY A 142 32.50 -4.49 -3.55
CA GLY A 142 31.87 -4.71 -2.25
C GLY A 142 32.57 -3.93 -1.16
N LEU A 143 31.82 -3.26 -0.27
CA LEU A 143 32.39 -2.47 0.82
C LEU A 143 31.98 -3.04 2.19
N ALA A 144 32.94 -3.31 3.07
CA ALA A 144 32.66 -3.64 4.47
C ALA A 144 33.23 -2.59 5.42
N ILE A 145 32.36 -2.04 6.27
CA ILE A 145 32.74 -1.08 7.32
C ILE A 145 32.94 -1.86 8.63
N GLY A 146 34.06 -1.63 9.30
CA GLY A 146 34.36 -2.27 10.57
C GLY A 146 35.09 -1.38 11.55
N ASN A 147 35.24 -1.88 12.76
CA ASN A 147 36.10 -1.32 13.78
C ASN A 147 36.73 -2.44 14.62
N GLY A 148 37.84 -2.13 15.30
CA GLY A 148 38.60 -3.11 16.08
C GLY A 148 37.92 -3.64 17.35
N ASN A 149 36.74 -3.10 17.71
CA ASN A 149 35.95 -3.61 18.82
C ASN A 149 34.92 -4.66 18.39
N THR A 150 34.47 -4.64 17.13
CA THR A 150 33.37 -5.48 16.65
C THR A 150 33.74 -6.47 15.56
N HIS A 151 34.89 -6.32 14.90
CA HIS A 151 35.27 -7.16 13.76
C HIS A 151 36.71 -7.66 13.86
N CYS A 152 36.94 -8.86 13.32
CA CYS A 152 38.28 -9.35 13.01
C CYS A 152 38.61 -9.18 11.51
N VAL A 153 39.84 -9.54 11.13
CA VAL A 153 40.31 -9.46 9.74
C VAL A 153 39.44 -10.29 8.80
N ASP A 154 39.11 -11.51 9.20
CA ASP A 154 38.35 -12.45 8.37
C ASP A 154 36.90 -12.00 8.16
N ASP A 155 36.28 -11.39 9.17
CA ASP A 155 34.93 -10.83 9.05
C ASP A 155 34.89 -9.76 7.96
N LEU A 156 35.82 -8.80 7.97
CA LEU A 156 35.79 -7.69 7.01
C LEU A 156 36.11 -8.12 5.58
N LEU A 157 37.03 -9.07 5.40
CA LEU A 157 37.31 -9.62 4.09
C LEU A 157 36.10 -10.39 3.54
N SER A 158 35.52 -11.29 4.35
CA SER A 158 34.34 -12.07 4.00
C SER A 158 33.13 -11.19 3.70
N HIS A 159 32.89 -10.16 4.52
CA HIS A 159 31.80 -9.21 4.33
C HIS A 159 31.96 -8.41 3.03
N ALA A 160 33.17 -7.92 2.72
CA ALA A 160 33.42 -7.15 1.51
C ALA A 160 33.29 -8.04 0.26
N GLU A 161 33.80 -9.27 0.31
CA GLU A 161 33.66 -10.27 -0.75
C GLU A 161 32.19 -10.63 -1.00
N THR A 162 31.41 -10.82 0.07
CA THR A 162 29.96 -11.09 -0.02
C THR A 162 29.22 -9.95 -0.70
N ALA A 163 29.52 -8.70 -0.32
CA ALA A 163 28.90 -7.53 -0.93
C ALA A 163 29.28 -7.38 -2.42
N MET A 164 30.52 -7.70 -2.79
CA MET A 164 31.00 -7.67 -4.17
C MET A 164 30.28 -8.74 -5.02
N SER A 165 30.16 -9.94 -4.47
CA SER A 165 29.46 -11.05 -5.14
C SER A 165 28.00 -10.71 -5.42
N ALA A 166 27.32 -10.03 -4.48
CA ALA A 166 25.95 -9.54 -4.69
C ALA A 166 25.83 -8.48 -5.79
N VAL A 167 26.89 -7.73 -6.09
CA VAL A 167 26.93 -6.80 -7.24
C VAL A 167 27.06 -7.60 -8.54
N LYS A 168 27.94 -8.62 -8.58
CA LYS A 168 28.09 -9.50 -9.75
C LYS A 168 26.80 -10.21 -10.10
N GLU A 169 26.10 -10.76 -9.12
CA GLU A 169 24.79 -11.41 -9.31
C GLU A 169 23.73 -10.44 -9.84
N GLY A 170 23.85 -9.15 -9.51
CA GLY A 170 23.00 -8.07 -9.98
C GLY A 170 23.31 -7.54 -11.39
N GLY A 171 24.28 -8.14 -12.10
CA GLY A 171 24.68 -7.73 -13.46
C GLY A 171 26.06 -7.08 -13.57
N GLY A 172 26.78 -6.90 -12.45
CA GLY A 172 28.12 -6.32 -12.42
C GLY A 172 28.16 -4.79 -12.53
N ASP A 173 29.36 -4.24 -12.75
CA ASP A 173 29.62 -2.80 -12.96
C ASP A 173 28.93 -1.85 -11.97
N GLY A 174 29.19 -2.05 -10.68
CA GLY A 174 28.65 -1.21 -9.63
C GLY A 174 29.29 -1.46 -8.28
N TRP A 175 28.65 -0.97 -7.22
CA TRP A 175 29.13 -1.20 -5.86
C TRP A 175 28.00 -1.38 -4.84
N ARG A 176 28.29 -2.05 -3.71
CA ARG A 176 27.35 -2.22 -2.61
C ARG A 176 28.06 -2.31 -1.26
N PHE A 177 27.44 -1.76 -0.20
CA PHE A 177 27.86 -2.03 1.17
C PHE A 177 27.39 -3.39 1.64
N PHE A 178 28.24 -4.10 2.36
CA PHE A 178 27.83 -5.23 3.16
C PHE A 178 26.84 -4.77 4.22
N SER A 179 25.67 -5.39 4.21
CA SER A 179 24.65 -5.22 5.24
C SER A 179 24.21 -6.61 5.67
N PRO A 180 24.38 -6.99 6.96
CA PRO A 180 23.95 -8.30 7.45
C PRO A 180 22.49 -8.61 7.11
N SER A 181 21.62 -7.59 7.12
CA SER A 181 20.21 -7.74 6.76
C SER A 181 19.95 -7.99 5.28
N GLN A 182 20.88 -7.68 4.37
CA GLN A 182 20.68 -7.89 2.93
C GLN A 182 21.08 -9.31 2.48
N HIS A 183 22.12 -9.90 3.09
CA HIS A 183 22.52 -11.28 2.77
C HIS A 183 21.45 -12.31 3.15
N ASP A 184 20.83 -12.14 4.33
CA ASP A 184 19.73 -13.00 4.79
C ASP A 184 18.50 -12.87 3.87
N LEU A 185 18.23 -11.67 3.33
CA LEU A 185 17.13 -11.43 2.40
C LEU A 185 17.37 -12.12 1.04
N ASP A 186 18.60 -12.13 0.53
CA ASP A 186 18.92 -12.80 -0.74
C ASP A 186 18.84 -14.33 -0.61
N GLN A 187 19.33 -14.90 0.50
CA GLN A 187 19.16 -16.33 0.79
C GLN A 187 17.68 -16.70 0.96
N GLN A 188 16.92 -15.90 1.71
CA GLN A 188 15.49 -16.09 1.89
C GLN A 188 14.74 -16.03 0.55
N ARG A 189 15.13 -15.10 -0.34
CA ARG A 189 14.55 -14.99 -1.68
C ARG A 189 14.83 -16.23 -2.53
N LEU A 190 16.06 -16.75 -2.51
CA LEU A 190 16.42 -17.96 -3.25
C LEU A 190 15.66 -19.19 -2.73
N ALA A 191 15.53 -19.32 -1.41
CA ALA A 191 14.70 -20.36 -0.78
C ALA A 191 13.24 -20.28 -1.24
N ILE A 192 12.68 -19.06 -1.30
CA ILE A 192 11.33 -18.82 -1.80
C ILE A 192 11.17 -19.25 -3.27
N VAL A 193 12.10 -18.86 -4.15
CA VAL A 193 12.06 -19.22 -5.57
C VAL A 193 12.06 -20.74 -5.76
N ASN A 194 12.93 -21.45 -5.04
CA ASN A 194 13.03 -22.90 -5.12
C ASN A 194 11.79 -23.59 -4.54
N GLY A 195 11.27 -23.10 -3.42
CA GLY A 195 10.06 -23.64 -2.79
C GLY A 195 8.83 -23.51 -3.68
N LEU A 196 8.58 -22.33 -4.25
CA LEU A 196 7.42 -22.04 -5.09
C LEU A 196 7.30 -22.95 -6.32
N ARG A 197 8.43 -23.44 -6.87
CA ARG A 197 8.43 -24.38 -8.01
C ARG A 197 7.72 -25.69 -7.69
N THR A 198 7.74 -26.13 -6.43
CA THR A 198 7.17 -27.42 -5.99
C THR A 198 6.02 -27.27 -4.99
N ALA A 199 5.64 -26.04 -4.62
CA ALA A 199 4.67 -25.77 -3.56
C ALA A 199 3.28 -26.36 -3.85
N ILE A 200 2.84 -26.38 -5.10
CA ILE A 200 1.58 -27.01 -5.52
C ILE A 200 1.68 -28.53 -5.35
N GLU A 201 2.74 -29.16 -5.87
CA GLU A 201 2.97 -30.61 -5.83
C GLU A 201 3.10 -31.13 -4.39
N ARG A 202 3.65 -30.32 -3.50
CA ARG A 202 3.86 -30.64 -2.09
C ARG A 202 2.66 -30.32 -1.19
N ASN A 203 1.56 -29.81 -1.74
CA ASN A 203 0.39 -29.35 -0.96
C ASN A 203 0.74 -28.31 0.13
N GLU A 204 1.70 -27.43 -0.15
CA GLU A 204 2.13 -26.38 0.78
C GLU A 204 1.25 -25.12 0.67
N LEU A 205 0.46 -25.01 -0.40
CA LEU A 205 -0.49 -23.92 -0.61
C LEU A 205 -1.84 -24.24 0.05
N SER A 206 -2.41 -23.22 0.68
CA SER A 206 -3.74 -23.29 1.31
C SER A 206 -4.49 -21.98 1.09
N THR A 207 -5.80 -22.01 1.31
CA THR A 207 -6.67 -20.85 1.12
C THR A 207 -7.26 -20.40 2.46
N ARG A 208 -7.45 -19.10 2.59
CA ARG A 208 -8.25 -18.47 3.64
C ARG A 208 -9.36 -17.66 2.99
N PHE A 209 -10.48 -17.52 3.66
CA PHE A 209 -11.64 -16.79 3.19
C PHE A 209 -11.89 -15.63 4.14
N GLN A 210 -11.79 -14.40 3.63
CA GLN A 210 -12.16 -13.23 4.41
C GLN A 210 -13.58 -12.80 4.04
N PRO A 211 -14.54 -12.83 5.00
CA PRO A 211 -15.91 -12.42 4.73
C PRO A 211 -16.03 -10.97 4.25
N ILE A 212 -16.84 -10.79 3.21
CA ILE A 212 -17.36 -9.50 2.75
C ILE A 212 -18.79 -9.41 3.25
N VAL A 213 -19.10 -8.35 4.00
CA VAL A 213 -20.39 -8.18 4.67
C VAL A 213 -21.17 -6.99 4.16
N VAL A 214 -22.48 -7.00 4.33
CA VAL A 214 -23.30 -5.78 4.21
C VAL A 214 -22.88 -4.82 5.32
N ALA A 215 -22.45 -3.60 4.96
CA ALA A 215 -21.93 -2.64 5.93
C ALA A 215 -22.95 -2.28 7.03
N GLU A 216 -24.24 -2.33 6.70
CA GLU A 216 -25.35 -2.06 7.62
C GLU A 216 -25.61 -3.21 8.60
N SER A 217 -25.87 -4.42 8.09
CA SER A 217 -26.33 -5.54 8.91
C SER A 217 -25.21 -6.45 9.42
N GLY A 218 -24.00 -6.36 8.86
CA GLY A 218 -22.91 -7.29 9.14
C GLY A 218 -23.10 -8.68 8.52
N ARG A 219 -24.20 -8.91 7.79
CA ARG A 219 -24.51 -10.19 7.14
C ARG A 219 -23.50 -10.50 6.06
N ILE A 220 -23.00 -11.73 6.02
CA ILE A 220 -22.03 -12.18 5.00
C ILE A 220 -22.72 -12.29 3.64
N VAL A 221 -22.10 -11.71 2.60
CA VAL A 221 -22.59 -11.75 1.22
C VAL A 221 -21.57 -12.32 0.23
N GLY A 222 -20.29 -12.29 0.59
CA GLY A 222 -19.21 -12.79 -0.22
C GLY A 222 -18.00 -13.17 0.63
N ALA A 223 -16.97 -13.69 0.00
CA ALA A 223 -15.69 -13.93 0.64
C ALA A 223 -14.54 -13.74 -0.35
N GLU A 224 -13.52 -13.01 0.08
CA GLU A 224 -12.26 -12.93 -0.65
C GLU A 224 -11.39 -14.14 -0.32
N LEU A 225 -10.98 -14.86 -1.36
CA LEU A 225 -10.05 -15.98 -1.24
C LEU A 225 -8.62 -15.44 -1.22
N LEU A 226 -7.94 -15.67 -0.09
CA LEU A 226 -6.58 -15.24 0.17
C LEU A 226 -5.65 -16.45 0.21
N LEU A 227 -4.62 -16.42 -0.64
CA LEU A 227 -3.59 -17.45 -0.69
C LEU A 227 -2.73 -17.46 0.59
N ARG A 228 -2.34 -18.65 1.04
CA ARG A 228 -1.36 -18.87 2.11
C ARG A 228 -0.37 -19.93 1.67
N TRP A 229 0.89 -19.74 2.04
CA TRP A 229 1.94 -20.71 1.77
C TRP A 229 2.60 -21.15 3.08
N ASN A 230 2.53 -22.45 3.36
CA ASN A 230 3.16 -23.08 4.51
C ASN A 230 4.33 -23.92 4.01
N SER A 231 5.53 -23.36 4.05
CA SER A 231 6.76 -24.08 3.73
C SER A 231 7.15 -25.02 4.87
N SER A 232 8.17 -25.86 4.65
CA SER A 232 8.78 -26.67 5.72
C SER A 232 9.37 -25.84 6.87
N GLU A 233 9.68 -24.56 6.62
CA GLU A 233 10.24 -23.63 7.61
C GLU A 233 9.16 -22.79 8.31
N GLY A 234 7.90 -22.92 7.90
CA GLY A 234 6.76 -22.19 8.47
C GLY A 234 5.95 -21.41 7.43
N GLU A 235 4.97 -20.65 7.93
CA GLU A 235 4.09 -19.80 7.12
C GLU A 235 4.87 -18.61 6.54
N ILE A 236 4.85 -18.46 5.23
CA ILE A 236 5.47 -17.34 4.51
C ILE A 236 4.37 -16.37 4.08
N SER A 237 4.54 -15.10 4.44
CA SER A 237 3.55 -14.06 4.15
C SER A 237 3.36 -13.87 2.63
N PRO A 238 2.11 -13.75 2.14
CA PRO A 238 1.83 -13.39 0.74
C PRO A 238 2.53 -12.12 0.26
N ALA A 239 2.68 -11.13 1.14
CA ALA A 239 3.39 -9.88 0.83
C ALA A 239 4.87 -10.11 0.47
N VAL A 240 5.45 -11.25 0.87
CA VAL A 240 6.85 -11.61 0.57
C VAL A 240 6.93 -12.49 -0.66
N PHE A 241 6.16 -13.59 -0.73
CA PHE A 241 6.35 -14.57 -1.80
C PHE A 241 5.59 -14.25 -3.09
N VAL A 242 4.47 -13.50 -3.05
CA VAL A 242 3.71 -13.16 -4.27
C VAL A 242 4.53 -12.32 -5.25
N PRO A 243 5.22 -11.23 -4.83
CA PRO A 243 6.10 -10.48 -5.74
C PRO A 243 7.20 -11.34 -6.37
N ILE A 244 7.75 -12.31 -5.61
CA ILE A 244 8.76 -13.25 -6.12
C ILE A 244 8.13 -14.23 -7.12
N ALA A 245 6.93 -14.72 -6.85
CA ALA A 245 6.18 -15.57 -7.78
C ALA A 245 5.85 -14.85 -9.10
N GLU A 246 5.52 -13.55 -9.04
CA GLU A 246 5.26 -12.74 -10.23
C GLU A 246 6.50 -12.55 -11.09
N MET A 247 7.62 -12.19 -10.45
CA MET A 247 8.90 -11.99 -11.13
C MET A 247 9.42 -13.27 -11.79
N THR A 248 9.28 -14.41 -11.12
CA THR A 248 9.74 -15.72 -11.64
C THR A 248 8.74 -16.39 -12.58
N GLY A 249 7.51 -15.89 -12.66
CA GLY A 249 6.42 -16.51 -13.42
C GLY A 249 5.72 -17.68 -12.72
N ALA A 250 6.14 -18.07 -11.51
CA ALA A 250 5.46 -19.08 -10.71
C ALA A 250 4.03 -18.68 -10.33
N ILE A 251 3.70 -17.37 -10.35
CA ILE A 251 2.34 -16.89 -10.06
C ILE A 251 1.29 -17.41 -11.05
N VAL A 252 1.68 -17.77 -12.28
CA VAL A 252 0.73 -18.23 -13.31
C VAL A 252 0.09 -19.57 -12.93
N PRO A 253 0.86 -20.67 -12.71
CA PRO A 253 0.26 -21.93 -12.25
C PRO A 253 -0.36 -21.83 -10.86
N ILE A 254 0.18 -20.98 -9.97
CA ILE A 254 -0.42 -20.72 -8.66
C ILE A 254 -1.79 -20.07 -8.81
N GLY A 255 -1.92 -19.06 -9.66
CA GLY A 255 -3.17 -18.35 -9.89
C GLY A 255 -4.25 -19.25 -10.53
N ALA A 256 -3.87 -20.17 -11.42
CA ALA A 256 -4.78 -21.20 -11.92
C ALA A 256 -5.26 -22.15 -10.81
N TRP A 257 -4.36 -22.57 -9.91
CA TRP A 257 -4.70 -23.35 -8.73
C TRP A 257 -5.64 -22.58 -7.79
N VAL A 258 -5.38 -21.29 -7.53
CA VAL A 258 -6.22 -20.43 -6.69
C VAL A 258 -7.62 -20.26 -7.30
N PHE A 259 -7.71 -20.00 -8.59
CA PHE A 259 -9.00 -19.88 -9.29
C PHE A 259 -9.81 -21.17 -9.22
N ARG A 260 -9.15 -22.33 -9.35
CA ARG A 260 -9.77 -23.64 -9.15
C ARG A 260 -10.30 -23.82 -7.73
N GLN A 261 -9.56 -23.41 -6.70
CA GLN A 261 -10.05 -23.46 -5.32
C GLN A 261 -11.27 -22.54 -5.12
N ALA A 262 -11.29 -21.36 -5.73
CA ALA A 262 -12.45 -20.47 -5.69
C ALA A 262 -13.68 -21.10 -6.33
N CYS A 263 -13.50 -21.77 -7.48
CA CYS A 263 -14.58 -22.49 -8.15
C CYS A 263 -15.12 -23.68 -7.33
N LEU A 264 -14.23 -24.44 -6.69
CA LEU A 264 -14.63 -25.55 -5.82
C LEU A 264 -15.41 -25.06 -4.60
N ALA A 265 -14.95 -23.99 -3.95
CA ALA A 265 -15.65 -23.35 -2.84
C ALA A 265 -17.03 -22.84 -3.29
N GLU A 266 -17.12 -22.12 -4.41
CA GLU A 266 -18.40 -21.65 -4.96
C GLU A 266 -19.37 -22.81 -5.19
N ALA A 267 -18.93 -23.88 -5.85
CA ALA A 267 -19.77 -25.02 -6.19
C ALA A 267 -20.26 -25.76 -4.94
N ASP A 268 -19.41 -25.93 -3.92
CA ASP A 268 -19.80 -26.52 -2.64
C ASP A 268 -20.79 -25.64 -1.88
N TRP A 269 -20.51 -24.34 -1.77
CA TRP A 269 -21.35 -23.39 -1.06
C TRP A 269 -22.72 -23.24 -1.73
N ARG A 270 -22.76 -23.20 -3.07
CA ARG A 270 -24.01 -23.18 -3.84
C ARG A 270 -24.81 -24.46 -3.68
N ARG A 271 -24.16 -25.62 -3.54
CA ARG A 271 -24.84 -26.89 -3.24
C ARG A 271 -25.48 -26.88 -1.85
N ARG A 272 -24.82 -26.26 -0.87
CA ARG A 272 -25.32 -26.17 0.52
C ARG A 272 -26.44 -25.15 0.69
N TRP A 273 -26.29 -23.96 0.10
CA TRP A 273 -27.14 -22.80 0.41
C TRP A 273 -27.89 -22.21 -0.79
N GLY A 274 -27.76 -22.79 -1.99
CA GLY A 274 -28.47 -22.35 -3.19
C GLY A 274 -28.19 -20.89 -3.55
N SER A 275 -29.24 -20.12 -3.83
CA SER A 275 -29.15 -18.70 -4.18
C SER A 275 -28.61 -17.82 -3.06
N GLU A 276 -28.69 -18.29 -1.81
CA GLU A 276 -28.23 -17.56 -0.63
C GLU A 276 -26.77 -17.84 -0.28
N ALA A 277 -26.06 -18.65 -1.08
CA ALA A 277 -24.63 -18.84 -0.90
C ALA A 277 -23.89 -17.48 -1.11
N PRO A 278 -22.78 -17.24 -0.41
CA PRO A 278 -21.94 -16.08 -0.66
C PRO A 278 -21.16 -16.23 -1.97
N TYR A 279 -20.89 -15.13 -2.67
CA TYR A 279 -20.01 -15.14 -3.84
C TYR A 279 -18.54 -15.28 -3.39
N VAL A 280 -17.67 -15.75 -4.29
CA VAL A 280 -16.23 -15.84 -4.02
C VAL A 280 -15.51 -14.82 -4.88
N SER A 281 -14.60 -14.05 -4.29
CA SER A 281 -13.68 -13.18 -5.02
C SER A 281 -12.24 -13.68 -4.97
N VAL A 282 -11.46 -13.41 -6.01
CA VAL A 282 -10.10 -13.92 -6.17
C VAL A 282 -9.23 -12.91 -6.91
N ASN A 283 -8.04 -12.67 -6.36
CA ASN A 283 -7.03 -11.80 -6.96
C ASN A 283 -6.42 -12.40 -8.24
N VAL A 284 -6.24 -11.56 -9.25
CA VAL A 284 -5.58 -11.91 -10.51
C VAL A 284 -4.34 -11.04 -10.69
N SER A 285 -3.17 -11.70 -10.80
CA SER A 285 -1.90 -11.01 -11.00
C SER A 285 -1.83 -10.32 -12.38
N PRO A 286 -1.18 -9.15 -12.50
CA PRO A 286 -0.86 -8.54 -13.80
C PRO A 286 -0.11 -9.51 -14.73
N ARG A 287 0.73 -10.40 -14.19
CA ARG A 287 1.45 -11.40 -15.00
C ARG A 287 0.50 -12.43 -15.62
N GLN A 288 -0.55 -12.83 -14.91
CA GLN A 288 -1.62 -13.67 -15.46
C GLN A 288 -2.44 -12.91 -16.51
N LEU A 289 -2.78 -11.65 -16.22
CA LEU A 289 -3.56 -10.81 -17.14
C LEU A 289 -2.84 -10.58 -18.47
N SER A 290 -1.50 -10.61 -18.50
CA SER A 290 -0.73 -10.54 -19.76
C SER A 290 -0.77 -11.81 -20.63
N LYS A 291 -1.36 -12.92 -20.16
CA LYS A 291 -1.41 -14.19 -20.90
C LYS A 291 -2.72 -14.30 -21.66
N GLU A 292 -2.62 -14.43 -22.98
CA GLU A 292 -3.80 -14.65 -23.84
C GLU A 292 -4.57 -15.93 -23.50
N SER A 293 -3.87 -16.95 -22.98
CA SER A 293 -4.42 -18.25 -22.61
C SER A 293 -5.23 -18.27 -21.30
N LEU A 294 -5.25 -17.16 -20.55
CA LEU A 294 -5.92 -17.07 -19.25
C LEU A 294 -7.41 -17.40 -19.35
N VAL A 295 -8.06 -16.91 -20.41
CA VAL A 295 -9.50 -17.08 -20.62
C VAL A 295 -9.83 -18.56 -20.85
N GLU A 296 -9.06 -19.23 -21.69
CA GLU A 296 -9.24 -20.65 -22.00
C GLU A 296 -9.00 -21.54 -20.78
N GLU A 297 -7.99 -21.21 -19.97
CA GLU A 297 -7.68 -21.90 -18.73
C GLU A 297 -8.83 -21.77 -17.72
N PHE A 298 -9.33 -20.55 -17.50
CA PHE A 298 -10.46 -20.32 -16.59
C PHE A 298 -11.74 -20.98 -17.09
N ALA A 299 -12.00 -20.94 -18.40
CA ALA A 299 -13.13 -21.65 -19.00
C ALA A 299 -13.04 -23.18 -18.85
N ALA A 300 -11.83 -23.76 -18.87
CA ALA A 300 -11.63 -25.17 -18.58
C ALA A 300 -11.93 -25.49 -17.11
N ILE A 301 -11.42 -24.68 -16.17
CA ILE A 301 -11.64 -24.86 -14.73
C ILE A 301 -13.13 -24.72 -14.37
N LEU A 302 -13.83 -23.75 -14.94
CA LEU A 302 -15.28 -23.56 -14.73
C LEU A 302 -16.06 -24.80 -15.17
N ARG A 303 -15.74 -25.35 -16.36
CA ARG A 303 -16.39 -26.57 -16.88
C ARG A 303 -16.10 -27.80 -16.01
N GLU A 304 -14.89 -27.91 -15.51
CA GLU A 304 -14.46 -29.05 -14.69
C GLU A 304 -15.11 -29.05 -13.30
N THR A 305 -15.19 -27.87 -12.68
CA THR A 305 -15.72 -27.71 -11.31
C THR A 305 -17.24 -27.54 -11.26
N GLY A 306 -17.85 -27.09 -12.37
CA GLY A 306 -19.27 -26.79 -12.44
C GLY A 306 -19.67 -25.54 -11.66
N ALA A 307 -18.72 -24.66 -11.35
CA ALA A 307 -18.99 -23.40 -10.65
C ALA A 307 -19.85 -22.46 -11.51
N ASP A 308 -20.67 -21.64 -10.84
CA ASP A 308 -21.43 -20.58 -11.48
C ASP A 308 -20.55 -19.32 -11.65
N PRO A 309 -20.18 -18.93 -12.88
CA PRO A 309 -19.29 -17.80 -13.12
C PRO A 309 -19.89 -16.47 -12.62
N ALA A 310 -21.21 -16.31 -12.57
CA ALA A 310 -21.84 -15.10 -12.06
C ALA A 310 -21.58 -14.88 -10.56
N ARG A 311 -21.15 -15.92 -9.85
CA ARG A 311 -20.85 -15.94 -8.42
C ARG A 311 -19.35 -15.89 -8.12
N LEU A 312 -18.53 -15.75 -9.16
CA LEU A 312 -17.09 -15.53 -9.06
C LEU A 312 -16.76 -14.08 -9.45
N VAL A 313 -15.93 -13.43 -8.64
CA VAL A 313 -15.47 -12.06 -8.85
C VAL A 313 -13.95 -12.06 -8.98
N LEU A 314 -13.43 -11.59 -10.11
CA LEU A 314 -12.00 -11.42 -10.31
C LEU A 314 -11.58 -10.03 -9.82
N GLU A 315 -10.65 -9.97 -8.89
CA GLU A 315 -10.10 -8.73 -8.34
C GLU A 315 -8.80 -8.41 -9.05
N ILE A 316 -8.71 -7.21 -9.62
CA ILE A 316 -7.56 -6.77 -10.40
C ILE A 316 -7.19 -5.38 -9.92
N THR A 317 -5.94 -5.21 -9.52
CA THR A 317 -5.45 -3.91 -9.04
C THR A 317 -5.54 -2.84 -10.13
N GLU A 318 -5.77 -1.61 -9.71
CA GLU A 318 -5.79 -0.44 -10.59
C GLU A 318 -4.54 -0.38 -11.49
N THR A 319 -3.35 -0.54 -10.90
CA THR A 319 -2.08 -0.49 -11.63
C THR A 319 -1.97 -1.58 -12.70
N ALA A 320 -2.45 -2.79 -12.42
CA ALA A 320 -2.44 -3.88 -13.39
C ALA A 320 -3.33 -3.60 -14.61
N LEU A 321 -4.48 -2.96 -14.41
CA LEU A 321 -5.39 -2.57 -15.48
C LEU A 321 -4.79 -1.49 -16.39
N MET A 322 -4.03 -0.56 -15.81
CA MET A 322 -3.48 0.60 -16.52
C MET A 322 -2.20 0.28 -17.31
N ALA A 323 -1.56 -0.87 -17.08
CA ALA A 323 -0.31 -1.25 -17.73
C ALA A 323 -0.43 -1.42 -19.27
N ASP A 324 -1.50 -2.08 -19.74
CA ASP A 324 -1.85 -2.20 -21.17
C ASP A 324 -3.37 -2.19 -21.33
N VAL A 325 -3.94 -0.99 -21.43
CA VAL A 325 -5.39 -0.77 -21.37
C VAL A 325 -6.14 -1.50 -22.48
N GLU A 326 -5.61 -1.52 -23.71
CA GLU A 326 -6.34 -2.07 -24.86
C GLU A 326 -6.28 -3.61 -24.87
N LEU A 327 -5.14 -4.20 -24.47
CA LEU A 327 -5.05 -5.65 -24.27
C LEU A 327 -5.95 -6.10 -23.11
N ASN A 328 -5.84 -5.44 -21.96
CA ASN A 328 -6.59 -5.78 -20.75
C ASN A 328 -8.09 -5.65 -21.01
N LEU A 329 -8.54 -4.59 -21.68
CA LEU A 329 -9.96 -4.40 -22.00
C LEU A 329 -10.52 -5.52 -22.89
N ARG A 330 -9.76 -6.05 -23.85
CA ARG A 330 -10.17 -7.22 -24.64
C ARG A 330 -10.29 -8.47 -23.76
N LEU A 331 -9.31 -8.72 -22.89
CA LEU A 331 -9.33 -9.88 -22.00
C LEU A 331 -10.46 -9.82 -20.99
N LEU A 332 -10.69 -8.65 -20.37
CA LEU A 332 -11.79 -8.46 -19.43
C LEU A 332 -13.14 -8.72 -20.09
N ARG A 333 -13.36 -8.24 -21.32
CA ARG A 333 -14.60 -8.53 -22.05
C ARG A 333 -14.81 -10.03 -22.22
N ARG A 334 -13.77 -10.76 -22.64
CA ARG A 334 -13.83 -12.22 -22.79
C ARG A 334 -14.10 -12.92 -21.45
N LEU A 335 -13.52 -12.45 -20.35
CA LEU A 335 -13.80 -12.98 -19.01
C LEU A 335 -15.25 -12.70 -18.59
N THR A 336 -15.78 -11.51 -18.88
CA THR A 336 -17.19 -11.20 -18.61
C THR A 336 -18.16 -11.95 -19.52
N GLU A 337 -17.76 -12.30 -20.75
CA GLU A 337 -18.52 -13.17 -21.67
C GLU A 337 -18.63 -14.60 -21.14
N LEU A 338 -17.67 -15.06 -20.32
CA LEU A 338 -17.79 -16.31 -19.56
C LEU A 338 -18.80 -16.20 -18.40
N GLY A 339 -19.29 -15.00 -18.09
CA GLY A 339 -20.20 -14.70 -16.98
C GLY A 339 -19.50 -14.27 -15.68
N LEU A 340 -18.17 -14.16 -15.68
CA LEU A 340 -17.41 -13.72 -14.50
C LEU A 340 -17.64 -12.23 -14.22
N ARG A 341 -17.64 -11.83 -12.95
CA ARG A 341 -17.64 -10.42 -12.55
C ARG A 341 -16.22 -9.94 -12.33
N VAL A 342 -15.98 -8.65 -12.56
CA VAL A 342 -14.67 -8.03 -12.34
C VAL A 342 -14.80 -6.92 -11.31
N ALA A 343 -13.86 -6.89 -10.36
CA ALA A 343 -13.64 -5.85 -9.39
C ALA A 343 -12.33 -5.12 -9.68
N VAL A 344 -12.34 -3.80 -9.51
CA VAL A 344 -11.11 -3.01 -9.45
C VAL A 344 -10.66 -2.93 -7.99
N ASP A 345 -9.43 -3.33 -7.73
CA ASP A 345 -8.82 -3.35 -6.41
C ASP A 345 -7.80 -2.21 -6.20
N ASP A 346 -7.48 -1.90 -4.95
CA ASP A 346 -6.57 -0.83 -4.50
C ASP A 346 -6.88 0.56 -5.10
N PHE A 347 -8.17 0.84 -5.39
CA PHE A 347 -8.54 2.04 -6.13
C PHE A 347 -8.23 3.33 -5.37
N GLY A 348 -7.54 4.25 -6.04
CA GLY A 348 -7.19 5.58 -5.55
C GLY A 348 -5.72 5.74 -5.16
N THR A 349 -4.96 4.65 -5.11
CA THR A 349 -3.52 4.67 -4.80
C THR A 349 -2.65 5.08 -6.00
N GLY A 350 -3.20 5.07 -7.22
CA GLY A 350 -2.52 5.39 -8.47
C GLY A 350 -3.09 6.60 -9.24
N TYR A 351 -2.51 6.90 -10.40
CA TYR A 351 -3.01 7.92 -11.34
C TYR A 351 -4.14 7.33 -12.20
N SER A 352 -5.33 7.20 -11.63
CA SER A 352 -6.51 6.76 -12.38
C SER A 352 -6.94 7.78 -13.44
N SER A 353 -7.02 7.33 -14.69
CA SER A 353 -7.81 8.03 -15.68
C SER A 353 -9.28 7.65 -15.49
N LEU A 354 -10.08 8.52 -14.87
CA LEU A 354 -11.54 8.33 -14.73
C LEU A 354 -12.20 7.95 -16.06
N ALA A 355 -11.71 8.52 -17.16
CA ALA A 355 -12.18 8.20 -18.51
C ALA A 355 -11.97 6.72 -18.88
N GLN A 356 -10.88 6.10 -18.43
CA GLN A 356 -10.63 4.69 -18.68
C GLN A 356 -11.51 3.79 -17.83
N LEU A 357 -11.74 4.13 -16.55
CA LEU A 357 -12.65 3.37 -15.68
C LEU A 357 -14.05 3.24 -16.30
N THR A 358 -14.57 4.29 -16.94
CA THR A 358 -15.88 4.25 -17.61
C THR A 358 -15.98 3.27 -18.79
N ARG A 359 -14.84 2.84 -19.35
CA ARG A 359 -14.79 1.92 -20.49
C ARG A 359 -14.63 0.46 -20.07
N LEU A 360 -14.24 0.20 -18.82
CA LEU A 360 -13.94 -1.15 -18.34
C LEU A 360 -15.24 -1.86 -17.94
N PRO A 361 -15.40 -3.17 -18.26
CA PRO A 361 -16.58 -3.94 -17.90
C PRO A 361 -16.50 -4.41 -16.43
N VAL A 362 -16.39 -3.44 -15.51
CA VAL A 362 -16.24 -3.70 -14.07
C VAL A 362 -17.59 -3.58 -13.37
N ALA A 363 -17.82 -4.42 -12.37
CA ALA A 363 -19.06 -4.46 -11.60
C ALA A 363 -18.88 -4.01 -10.15
N VAL A 364 -17.64 -4.04 -9.66
CA VAL A 364 -17.29 -3.77 -8.26
C VAL A 364 -16.07 -2.86 -8.22
N LEU A 365 -16.05 -1.94 -7.26
CA LEU A 365 -14.94 -1.08 -6.93
C LEU A 365 -14.59 -1.28 -5.45
N LYS A 366 -13.39 -1.77 -5.17
CA LYS A 366 -12.87 -1.93 -3.81
C LYS A 366 -12.08 -0.67 -3.43
N ILE A 367 -12.39 -0.10 -2.26
CA ILE A 367 -11.77 1.12 -1.73
C ILE A 367 -10.63 0.69 -0.81
N ASP A 368 -9.41 1.08 -1.18
CA ASP A 368 -8.18 0.71 -0.48
C ASP A 368 -8.20 1.12 1.01
N ARG A 369 -7.64 0.24 1.84
CA ARG A 369 -7.48 0.44 3.29
C ARG A 369 -6.83 1.79 3.64
N ALA A 370 -5.87 2.28 2.87
CA ALA A 370 -5.16 3.53 3.13
C ALA A 370 -6.11 4.75 3.20
N PHE A 371 -7.24 4.71 2.49
CA PHE A 371 -8.27 5.74 2.59
C PHE A 371 -9.20 5.54 3.78
N VAL A 372 -9.50 4.28 4.11
CA VAL A 372 -10.38 3.91 5.23
C VAL A 372 -9.68 4.16 6.58
N ASP A 373 -8.36 3.99 6.61
CA ASP A 373 -7.55 4.24 7.79
C ASP A 373 -7.58 5.75 8.15
N GLY A 374 -8.12 6.07 9.32
CA GLY A 374 -8.27 7.45 9.78
C GLY A 374 -9.41 8.26 9.15
N ILE A 375 -10.38 7.65 8.46
CA ILE A 375 -11.61 8.34 7.96
C ILE A 375 -12.39 9.08 9.07
N ASP A 376 -12.31 8.58 10.30
CA ASP A 376 -12.92 9.13 11.51
C ASP A 376 -12.13 10.32 12.08
N LYS A 377 -10.85 10.48 11.69
CA LYS A 377 -9.91 11.45 12.29
C LYS A 377 -9.44 12.53 11.32
N ARG A 378 -9.35 12.24 10.02
CA ARG A 378 -8.73 13.11 9.01
C ARG A 378 -9.76 13.61 8.00
N PRO A 379 -10.01 14.94 7.92
CA PRO A 379 -10.94 15.52 6.95
C PRO A 379 -10.58 15.21 5.49
N GLU A 380 -9.29 15.08 5.17
CA GLU A 380 -8.80 14.80 3.82
C GLU A 380 -9.21 13.40 3.35
N ASN A 381 -9.01 12.38 4.19
CA ASN A 381 -9.39 10.99 3.89
C ASN A 381 -10.90 10.87 3.68
N ARG A 382 -11.68 11.62 4.47
CA ARG A 382 -13.14 11.69 4.34
C ARG A 382 -13.57 12.29 3.00
N ALA A 383 -12.92 13.36 2.55
CA ALA A 383 -13.22 13.99 1.26
C ALA A 383 -12.91 13.04 0.09
N VAL A 384 -11.79 12.33 0.14
CA VAL A 384 -11.40 11.35 -0.89
C VAL A 384 -12.40 10.19 -0.95
N ILE A 385 -12.72 9.57 0.20
CA ILE A 385 -13.70 8.47 0.24
C ILE A 385 -15.06 8.92 -0.27
N ARG A 386 -15.54 10.10 0.13
CA ARG A 386 -16.81 10.63 -0.37
C ARG A 386 -16.80 10.80 -1.89
N ALA A 387 -15.69 11.26 -2.47
CA ALA A 387 -15.53 11.38 -3.92
C ALA A 387 -15.53 10.00 -4.61
N VAL A 388 -14.79 9.02 -4.08
CA VAL A 388 -14.73 7.66 -4.64
C VAL A 388 -16.10 6.96 -4.57
N ILE A 389 -16.80 7.07 -3.45
CA ILE A 389 -18.15 6.52 -3.29
C ILE A 389 -19.14 7.21 -4.24
N GLY A 390 -19.06 8.54 -4.37
CA GLY A 390 -19.87 9.29 -5.32
C GLY A 390 -19.65 8.85 -6.77
N LEU A 391 -18.38 8.63 -7.15
CA LEU A 391 -17.99 8.14 -8.46
C LEU A 391 -18.54 6.74 -8.73
N GLY A 392 -18.29 5.78 -7.84
CA GLY A 392 -18.75 4.40 -8.03
C GLY A 392 -20.27 4.32 -8.20
N ARG A 393 -21.02 5.10 -7.42
CA ARG A 393 -22.47 5.22 -7.57
C ARG A 393 -22.90 5.81 -8.90
N ALA A 394 -22.25 6.88 -9.35
CA ALA A 394 -22.54 7.51 -10.64
C ALA A 394 -22.31 6.54 -11.82
N LEU A 395 -21.37 5.60 -11.66
CA LEU A 395 -21.07 4.55 -12.63
C LEU A 395 -21.90 3.27 -12.44
N GLY A 396 -22.77 3.20 -11.43
CA GLY A 396 -23.56 2.01 -11.11
C GLY A 396 -22.75 0.82 -10.58
N LEU A 397 -21.56 1.07 -10.02
CA LEU A 397 -20.67 0.06 -9.47
C LEU A 397 -21.05 -0.25 -8.03
N LYS A 398 -20.90 -1.53 -7.64
CA LYS A 398 -20.97 -1.93 -6.23
C LYS A 398 -19.69 -1.50 -5.51
N LEU A 399 -19.83 -1.01 -4.29
CA LEU A 399 -18.73 -0.49 -3.50
C LEU A 399 -18.41 -1.43 -2.33
N VAL A 400 -17.14 -1.80 -2.20
CA VAL A 400 -16.61 -2.57 -1.07
C VAL A 400 -15.52 -1.74 -0.40
N ALA A 401 -15.64 -1.44 0.90
CA ALA A 401 -14.58 -0.76 1.64
C ALA A 401 -13.70 -1.77 2.38
N GLU A 402 -12.38 -1.65 2.22
CA GLU A 402 -11.42 -2.57 2.82
C GLU A 402 -10.76 -2.03 4.08
N GLY A 403 -10.22 -2.94 4.89
CA GLY A 403 -9.47 -2.56 6.08
C GLY A 403 -10.31 -1.85 7.15
N VAL A 404 -11.61 -2.17 7.25
CA VAL A 404 -12.46 -1.67 8.34
C VAL A 404 -12.04 -2.34 9.66
N GLU A 405 -11.46 -1.57 10.58
CA GLU A 405 -10.93 -2.05 11.86
C GLU A 405 -11.75 -1.57 13.07
N THR A 406 -12.56 -0.53 12.90
CA THR A 406 -13.33 0.08 13.98
C THR A 406 -14.79 0.33 13.59
N ASP A 407 -15.66 0.37 14.60
CA ASP A 407 -17.07 0.73 14.41
C ASP A 407 -17.24 2.18 13.94
N ALA A 408 -16.31 3.07 14.29
CA ALA A 408 -16.31 4.45 13.79
C ALA A 408 -16.13 4.51 12.28
N GLN A 409 -15.15 3.77 11.73
CA GLN A 409 -14.96 3.63 10.28
C GLN A 409 -16.22 3.06 9.61
N ARG A 410 -16.80 1.99 10.18
CA ARG A 410 -18.05 1.39 9.66
C ARG A 410 -19.18 2.42 9.57
N ARG A 411 -19.39 3.20 10.63
CA ARG A 411 -20.45 4.23 10.67
C ARG A 411 -20.25 5.31 9.61
N GLU A 412 -19.02 5.79 9.43
CA GLU A 412 -18.69 6.77 8.39
C GLU A 412 -18.93 6.20 6.98
N LEU A 413 -18.43 5.00 6.70
CA LEU A 413 -18.66 4.32 5.41
C LEU A 413 -20.15 4.10 5.12
N ARG A 414 -20.93 3.72 6.13
CA ARG A 414 -22.40 3.62 6.04
C ARG A 414 -23.05 4.97 5.77
N ALA A 415 -22.57 6.04 6.40
CA ALA A 415 -23.12 7.39 6.17
C ALA A 415 -22.91 7.82 4.71
N TYR A 416 -21.72 7.60 4.14
CA TYR A 416 -21.48 7.84 2.72
C TYR A 416 -22.19 6.83 1.80
N GLY A 417 -22.67 5.74 2.39
CA GLY A 417 -23.48 4.70 1.77
C GLY A 417 -22.68 3.75 0.89
N CYS A 418 -21.52 3.36 1.40
CA CYS A 418 -20.84 2.14 0.98
C CYS A 418 -21.71 0.92 1.32
N GLU A 419 -21.93 0.04 0.34
CA GLU A 419 -22.85 -1.11 0.48
C GLU A 419 -22.19 -2.26 1.26
N PHE A 420 -20.93 -2.53 0.96
CA PHE A 420 -20.21 -3.67 1.50
C PHE A 420 -18.93 -3.23 2.20
N ALA A 421 -18.52 -4.03 3.19
CA ALA A 421 -17.30 -3.78 3.93
C ALA A 421 -16.55 -5.09 4.19
N GLN A 422 -15.24 -4.97 4.32
CA GLN A 422 -14.32 -6.05 4.66
C GLN A 422 -13.27 -5.51 5.61
N GLY A 423 -12.94 -6.26 6.65
CA GLY A 423 -11.91 -5.88 7.61
C GLY A 423 -12.03 -6.59 8.95
N TYR A 424 -11.01 -6.40 9.79
CA TYR A 424 -10.87 -7.12 11.06
C TYR A 424 -11.90 -6.74 12.10
N TYR A 425 -12.60 -5.61 11.93
CA TYR A 425 -13.75 -5.27 12.75
C TYR A 425 -14.84 -6.36 12.68
N PHE A 426 -15.04 -6.94 11.50
CA PHE A 426 -16.01 -8.00 11.28
C PHE A 426 -15.35 -9.36 11.46
N HIS A 427 -14.42 -9.69 10.56
CA HIS A 427 -13.79 -10.99 10.49
C HIS A 427 -12.35 -10.88 9.98
N ARG A 428 -11.46 -11.61 10.65
CA ARG A 428 -10.14 -11.94 10.09
C ARG A 428 -10.28 -13.04 9.01
N PRO A 429 -9.30 -13.22 8.12
CA PRO A 429 -9.28 -14.36 7.20
C PRO A 429 -9.44 -15.70 7.93
N LEU A 430 -10.42 -16.50 7.51
CA LEU A 430 -10.80 -17.76 8.15
C LEU A 430 -10.36 -18.97 7.31
N ALA A 431 -10.10 -20.12 7.94
CA ALA A 431 -10.09 -21.37 7.18
C ALA A 431 -11.52 -21.70 6.72
N GLU A 432 -11.65 -22.42 5.61
CA GLU A 432 -12.97 -22.76 5.05
C GLU A 432 -13.93 -23.41 6.05
N PRO A 433 -13.55 -24.41 6.88
CA PRO A 433 -14.47 -24.99 7.85
C PRO A 433 -15.00 -23.96 8.86
N VAL A 434 -14.13 -23.04 9.30
CA VAL A 434 -14.51 -21.97 10.23
C VAL A 434 -15.40 -20.93 9.54
N PHE A 435 -15.16 -20.64 8.26
CA PHE A 435 -16.01 -19.75 7.46
C PHE A 435 -17.42 -20.32 7.30
N VAL A 436 -17.53 -21.61 6.96
CA VAL A 436 -18.80 -22.34 6.84
C VAL A 436 -19.57 -22.29 8.17
N ASP A 437 -18.91 -22.62 9.28
CA ASP A 437 -19.53 -22.56 10.62
C ASP A 437 -20.02 -21.16 10.97
N THR A 438 -19.23 -20.13 10.68
CA THR A 438 -19.60 -18.73 10.93
C THR A 438 -20.81 -18.34 10.10
N LEU A 439 -20.85 -18.71 8.82
CA LEU A 439 -21.99 -18.44 7.95
C LEU A 439 -23.25 -19.18 8.43
N GLU A 440 -23.13 -20.42 8.89
CA GLU A 440 -24.25 -21.15 9.45
C GLU A 440 -24.77 -20.51 10.73
N ARG A 441 -23.90 -20.00 11.61
CA ARG A 441 -24.34 -19.23 12.81
C ARG A 441 -25.02 -17.92 12.44
N ASP A 442 -24.49 -17.18 11.46
CA ASP A 442 -25.10 -15.94 10.95
C ASP A 442 -26.52 -16.19 10.40
N ARG A 443 -26.76 -17.39 9.85
CA ARG A 443 -28.06 -17.79 9.28
C ARG A 443 -29.03 -18.39 10.29
N HIS A 444 -28.54 -19.18 11.25
CA HIS A 444 -29.38 -19.84 12.28
C HIS A 444 -29.61 -18.97 13.52
N GLY A 445 -28.81 -17.93 13.70
CA GLY A 445 -28.99 -16.88 14.71
C GLY A 445 -30.15 -15.94 14.37
N GLY A 446 -31.33 -16.50 14.10
CA GLY A 446 -32.60 -15.78 13.90
C GLY A 446 -33.10 -14.98 15.12
N ASP A 447 -32.24 -14.74 16.11
CA ASP A 447 -32.39 -13.82 17.23
C ASP A 447 -31.07 -13.02 17.42
N ALA A 448 -30.59 -12.38 16.35
CA ALA A 448 -29.74 -11.20 16.54
C ALA A 448 -30.59 -10.13 17.25
N PRO A 449 -30.10 -9.47 18.31
CA PRO A 449 -30.86 -8.42 19.00
C PRO A 449 -31.07 -7.27 18.02
N ASP A 450 -32.28 -7.23 17.47
CA ASP A 450 -32.83 -6.24 16.54
C ASP A 450 -32.02 -6.02 15.26
N ALA A 451 -32.75 -6.14 14.14
CA ALA A 451 -32.41 -5.44 12.91
C ALA A 451 -31.96 -4.02 13.29
N ALA A 452 -30.78 -3.60 12.82
CA ALA A 452 -30.25 -2.25 13.02
C ALA A 452 -31.41 -1.27 12.98
N ALA A 453 -31.76 -0.67 14.13
CA ALA A 453 -32.96 0.15 14.26
C ALA A 453 -33.06 1.06 13.03
N PRO A 454 -34.17 0.98 12.26
CA PRO A 454 -34.26 1.69 10.99
C PRO A 454 -33.93 3.14 11.28
N LEU A 455 -32.97 3.69 10.53
CA LEU A 455 -32.60 5.11 10.62
C LEU A 455 -33.91 5.90 10.69
N TYR A 456 -34.14 6.61 11.77
CA TYR A 456 -35.37 7.34 12.01
C TYR A 456 -35.09 8.80 11.75
N PHE A 457 -36.02 9.49 11.09
CA PHE A 457 -35.94 10.92 10.94
C PHE A 457 -37.19 11.59 11.50
N LEU A 458 -37.02 12.83 11.93
CA LEU A 458 -38.09 13.67 12.44
C LEU A 458 -37.85 15.11 11.99
N ILE A 459 -38.90 15.76 11.50
CA ILE A 459 -38.91 17.20 11.22
C ILE A 459 -39.89 17.86 12.18
N TYR A 460 -39.45 18.91 12.87
CA TYR A 460 -40.33 19.72 13.71
C TYR A 460 -40.13 21.22 13.46
N VAL A 461 -41.16 21.99 13.85
CA VAL A 461 -41.12 23.45 13.89
C VAL A 461 -41.48 23.92 15.30
N SER A 462 -40.85 24.99 15.77
CA SER A 462 -41.14 25.59 17.08
C SER A 462 -40.84 27.08 17.07
N GLN A 463 -41.40 27.82 18.03
CA GLN A 463 -41.08 29.23 18.26
C GLN A 463 -39.89 29.37 19.21
N ALA A 464 -38.94 30.23 18.84
CA ALA A 464 -37.77 30.54 19.68
C ALA A 464 -38.12 31.57 20.75
N MET A 465 -37.83 31.28 22.03
CA MET A 465 -38.10 32.17 23.16
C MET A 465 -36.90 32.28 24.12
N PRO A 466 -36.29 33.47 24.31
CA PRO A 466 -36.45 34.70 23.52
C PRO A 466 -35.88 34.54 22.09
N PRO A 467 -36.09 35.51 21.18
CA PRO A 467 -35.49 35.52 19.86
C PRO A 467 -33.96 35.33 19.93
N MET A 468 -33.42 34.51 19.06
CA MET A 468 -32.00 34.14 19.10
C MET A 468 -31.14 35.19 18.40
N SER A 469 -30.00 35.53 19.00
CA SER A 469 -28.96 36.28 18.32
C SER A 469 -28.06 35.35 17.50
N GLY A 470 -27.37 35.87 16.48
CA GLY A 470 -26.40 35.10 15.70
C GLY A 470 -25.32 34.43 16.56
N ALA A 471 -24.82 35.11 17.61
CA ALA A 471 -23.85 34.54 18.54
C ALA A 471 -24.41 33.37 19.36
N THR A 472 -25.70 33.41 19.70
CA THR A 472 -26.40 32.32 20.40
C THR A 472 -26.62 31.11 19.49
N LEU A 473 -26.95 31.34 18.21
CA LEU A 473 -27.09 30.29 17.19
C LEU A 473 -25.74 29.59 16.93
N ASP A 474 -24.64 30.33 16.94
CA ASP A 474 -23.30 29.77 16.80
C ASP A 474 -22.88 28.92 18.00
N ALA A 475 -23.22 29.34 19.22
CA ALA A 475 -22.98 28.55 20.43
C ALA A 475 -23.81 27.26 20.43
N LEU A 476 -25.08 27.35 20.05
CA LEU A 476 -25.98 26.22 19.84
C LEU A 476 -25.40 25.22 18.83
N ARG A 477 -24.91 25.68 17.68
CA ARG A 477 -24.26 24.84 16.67
C ARG A 477 -23.10 24.02 17.25
N LYS A 478 -22.22 24.64 18.03
CA LYS A 478 -21.07 23.94 18.65
C LYS A 478 -21.52 22.89 19.66
N GLN A 479 -22.50 23.23 20.51
CA GLN A 479 -23.06 22.31 21.50
C GLN A 479 -23.76 21.12 20.82
N SER A 480 -24.63 21.38 19.84
CA SER A 480 -25.33 20.35 19.08
C SER A 480 -24.37 19.46 18.30
N ASN A 481 -23.31 19.99 17.69
CA ASN A 481 -22.29 19.17 17.01
C ASN A 481 -21.60 18.19 17.97
N THR A 482 -21.35 18.60 19.21
CA THR A 482 -20.67 17.75 20.19
C THR A 482 -21.59 16.62 20.64
N TYR A 483 -22.83 16.96 21.00
CA TYR A 483 -23.87 16.01 21.40
C TYR A 483 -24.21 15.02 20.27
N ASN A 484 -24.37 15.53 19.05
CA ASN A 484 -24.72 14.74 17.88
C ASN A 484 -23.64 13.71 17.51
N ARG A 485 -22.35 14.09 17.63
CA ARG A 485 -21.24 13.15 17.43
C ARG A 485 -21.23 12.03 18.47
N SER A 486 -21.52 12.33 19.74
CA SER A 486 -21.53 11.32 20.80
C SER A 486 -22.75 10.39 20.76
N THR A 487 -23.86 10.86 20.20
CA THR A 487 -25.15 10.13 20.17
C THR A 487 -25.52 9.57 18.80
N GLY A 488 -24.73 9.90 17.76
CA GLY A 488 -24.95 9.46 16.39
C GLY A 488 -26.16 10.12 15.71
N LEU A 489 -26.47 11.36 16.08
CA LEU A 489 -27.50 12.17 15.42
C LEU A 489 -26.91 12.99 14.27
N THR A 490 -27.70 13.25 13.24
CA THR A 490 -27.41 14.23 12.18
C THR A 490 -28.64 15.09 11.93
N GLY A 491 -28.46 16.22 11.26
CA GLY A 491 -29.60 17.06 10.91
C GLY A 491 -29.26 18.48 10.54
N CYS A 492 -30.30 19.28 10.35
CA CYS A 492 -30.19 20.70 10.06
C CYS A 492 -31.23 21.47 10.86
N LEU A 493 -30.80 22.57 11.49
CA LEU A 493 -31.62 23.54 12.18
C LEU A 493 -31.60 24.85 11.41
N LEU A 494 -32.75 25.27 10.91
CA LEU A 494 -32.95 26.57 10.29
C LEU A 494 -33.62 27.49 11.29
N TYR A 495 -33.19 28.74 11.35
CA TYR A 495 -33.81 29.81 12.12
C TYR A 495 -34.25 30.94 11.19
N GLN A 496 -35.51 31.37 11.29
CA GLN A 496 -36.03 32.48 10.51
C GLN A 496 -37.15 33.19 11.27
N ASP A 497 -37.06 34.52 11.41
CA ASP A 497 -38.11 35.38 11.96
C ASP A 497 -38.68 34.88 13.31
N GLY A 498 -37.83 34.34 14.20
CA GLY A 498 -38.25 33.82 15.51
C GLY A 498 -38.78 32.38 15.52
N LEU A 499 -38.70 31.66 14.40
CA LEU A 499 -39.10 30.26 14.26
C LEU A 499 -37.90 29.36 13.99
N PHE A 500 -37.91 28.17 14.60
CA PHE A 500 -37.02 27.08 14.27
C PHE A 500 -37.73 26.07 13.37
N MET A 501 -37.01 25.56 12.37
CA MET A 501 -37.36 24.35 11.64
C MET A 501 -36.15 23.41 11.70
N GLN A 502 -36.33 22.22 12.27
CA GLN A 502 -35.22 21.27 12.43
C GLN A 502 -35.57 19.90 11.88
N MET A 503 -34.62 19.30 11.18
CA MET A 503 -34.60 17.87 10.86
C MET A 503 -33.58 17.17 11.73
N LEU A 504 -33.96 16.03 12.31
CA LEU A 504 -33.12 15.12 13.07
C LEU A 504 -33.11 13.76 12.40
N GLU A 505 -31.97 13.08 12.37
CA GLU A 505 -31.80 11.74 11.83
C GLU A 505 -30.92 10.91 12.77
N GLY A 506 -31.32 9.69 13.10
CA GLY A 506 -30.54 8.80 13.95
C GLY A 506 -31.31 7.57 14.41
N GLN A 507 -30.86 6.92 15.48
CA GLN A 507 -31.65 5.85 16.10
C GLN A 507 -32.93 6.43 16.71
N ARG A 508 -34.06 5.72 16.58
CA ARG A 508 -35.38 6.21 16.99
C ARG A 508 -35.39 6.63 18.47
N GLU A 509 -34.75 5.85 19.32
CA GLU A 509 -34.68 6.06 20.77
C GLU A 509 -33.94 7.36 21.07
N VAL A 510 -32.83 7.61 20.37
CA VAL A 510 -32.00 8.81 20.52
C VAL A 510 -32.72 10.05 19.98
N VAL A 511 -33.37 9.94 18.82
CA VAL A 511 -34.16 11.04 18.24
C VAL A 511 -35.34 11.38 19.15
N SER A 512 -36.02 10.37 19.71
CA SER A 512 -37.15 10.57 20.62
C SER A 512 -36.71 11.20 21.94
N ALA A 513 -35.59 10.75 22.52
CA ALA A 513 -35.03 11.33 23.74
C ALA A 513 -34.66 12.81 23.55
N LEU A 514 -33.98 13.14 22.45
CA LEU A 514 -33.67 14.54 22.13
C LEU A 514 -34.93 15.37 21.89
N MET A 515 -35.96 14.79 21.26
CA MET A 515 -37.23 15.48 21.05
C MET A 515 -37.92 15.80 22.38
N ASP A 516 -37.81 14.94 23.38
CA ASP A 516 -38.34 15.20 24.72
C ASP A 516 -37.52 16.27 25.45
N GLU A 517 -36.20 16.29 25.28
CA GLU A 517 -35.36 17.41 25.75
C GLU A 517 -35.76 18.74 25.09
N VAL A 518 -35.98 18.75 23.77
CA VAL A 518 -36.41 19.95 23.02
C VAL A 518 -37.77 20.46 23.48
N LYS A 519 -38.73 19.57 23.79
CA LYS A 519 -40.04 19.96 24.34
C LYS A 519 -39.94 20.55 25.75
N ALA A 520 -38.95 20.14 26.53
CA ALA A 520 -38.70 20.63 27.89
C ALA A 520 -37.81 21.89 27.90
N ASP A 521 -37.13 22.20 26.80
CA ASP A 521 -36.21 23.32 26.70
C ASP A 521 -36.97 24.66 26.65
N PRO A 522 -36.71 25.60 27.58
CA PRO A 522 -37.41 26.89 27.61
C PRO A 522 -37.17 27.75 26.36
N ARG A 523 -36.17 27.42 25.54
CA ARG A 523 -35.89 28.06 24.25
C ARG A 523 -36.92 27.73 23.19
N HIS A 524 -37.72 26.69 23.36
CA HIS A 524 -38.72 26.23 22.41
C HIS A 524 -40.14 26.41 22.96
N ARG A 525 -41.03 26.98 22.16
CA ARG A 525 -42.47 27.08 22.44
C ARG A 525 -43.28 26.55 21.26
N ASP A 526 -44.47 26.02 21.52
CA ASP A 526 -45.40 25.52 20.50
C ASP A 526 -44.75 24.51 19.52
N VAL A 527 -43.98 23.57 20.07
CA VAL A 527 -43.28 22.54 19.30
C VAL A 527 -44.29 21.65 18.56
N ARG A 528 -44.20 21.63 17.22
CA ARG A 528 -45.03 20.83 16.33
C ARG A 528 -44.16 19.90 15.49
N ILE A 529 -44.35 18.58 15.65
CA ILE A 529 -43.77 17.59 14.74
C ILE A 529 -44.53 17.66 13.41
N VAL A 530 -43.80 17.85 12.32
CA VAL A 530 -44.33 17.96 10.95
C VAL A 530 -44.44 16.57 10.30
N ILE A 531 -43.38 15.78 10.44
CA ILE A 531 -43.32 14.40 9.96
C ILE A 531 -42.26 13.64 10.75
N GLU A 532 -42.48 12.36 10.95
CA GLU A 532 -41.49 11.43 11.48
C GLU A 532 -41.68 10.05 10.85
N GLY A 533 -40.60 9.27 10.78
CA GLY A 533 -40.68 7.94 10.20
C GLY A 533 -39.32 7.33 9.86
N PRO A 534 -39.32 6.13 9.25
CA PRO A 534 -38.10 5.50 8.79
C PRO A 534 -37.51 6.24 7.58
N ALA A 535 -36.19 6.44 7.62
CA ALA A 535 -35.36 6.92 6.53
C ALA A 535 -34.50 5.78 5.97
N ARG A 536 -34.28 5.79 4.66
CA ARG A 536 -33.42 4.81 3.98
C ARG A 536 -31.93 5.16 4.07
N GLN A 537 -31.61 6.45 4.20
CA GLN A 537 -30.24 6.98 4.27
C GLN A 537 -30.25 8.36 4.92
N ARG A 538 -29.10 8.80 5.48
CA ARG A 538 -28.95 10.15 6.03
C ARG A 538 -28.84 11.17 4.92
N VAL A 539 -29.45 12.32 5.11
CA VAL A 539 -29.32 13.48 4.23
C VAL A 539 -28.12 14.34 4.65
N PHE A 540 -27.88 14.49 5.95
CA PHE A 540 -26.78 15.31 6.47
C PHE A 540 -25.61 14.44 6.94
N LEU A 541 -24.48 14.49 6.23
CA LEU A 541 -23.40 13.49 6.34
C LEU A 541 -22.27 13.85 7.32
N ASP A 542 -22.21 15.09 7.82
CA ASP A 542 -21.05 15.61 8.58
C ASP A 542 -21.11 15.36 10.10
N TRP A 543 -21.97 14.45 10.58
CA TRP A 543 -22.15 14.17 12.02
C TRP A 543 -22.38 15.43 12.87
N GLY A 544 -22.95 16.47 12.25
CA GLY A 544 -23.15 17.79 12.82
C GLY A 544 -24.53 18.33 12.50
N MET A 545 -24.93 19.36 13.25
CA MET A 545 -26.09 20.17 13.01
C MET A 545 -25.69 21.37 12.14
N ALA A 546 -26.16 21.40 10.89
CA ALA A 546 -26.07 22.61 10.09
C ALA A 546 -27.04 23.64 10.68
N VAL A 547 -26.54 24.75 11.22
CA VAL A 547 -27.36 25.85 11.73
C VAL A 547 -27.29 27.01 10.76
N HIS A 548 -28.42 27.40 10.19
CA HIS A 548 -28.51 28.55 9.29
C HIS A 548 -29.47 29.59 9.86
N ASP A 549 -28.99 30.83 9.99
CA ASP A 549 -29.83 32.01 10.21
C ASP A 549 -30.25 32.53 8.83
N LEU A 550 -31.55 32.48 8.56
CA LEU A 550 -32.16 32.97 7.31
C LEU A 550 -32.85 34.33 7.50
N THR A 551 -32.57 35.01 8.62
CA THR A 551 -33.04 36.38 8.82
C THR A 551 -32.37 37.31 7.80
N PRO A 552 -33.12 38.13 7.04
CA PRO A 552 -32.57 38.93 5.96
C PRO A 552 -31.41 39.81 6.40
N GLY A 553 -30.26 39.69 5.73
CA GLY A 553 -29.08 40.52 5.97
C GLY A 553 -29.17 41.89 5.28
N ALA A 554 -28.36 42.86 5.73
CA ALA A 554 -28.32 44.22 5.17
C ALA A 554 -27.90 44.32 3.68
N ASN A 555 -27.42 43.21 3.09
CA ASN A 555 -26.93 43.13 1.71
C ASN A 555 -27.80 42.24 0.80
N GLU A 556 -29.02 41.87 1.22
CA GLU A 556 -29.94 41.12 0.35
C GLU A 556 -30.66 42.04 -0.65
N PRO A 557 -30.99 41.54 -1.85
CA PRO A 557 -31.84 42.27 -2.79
C PRO A 557 -33.16 42.68 -2.11
N ASP A 558 -33.62 43.91 -2.34
CA ASP A 558 -34.88 44.39 -1.79
C ASP A 558 -36.08 43.71 -2.49
N PHE A 559 -36.63 42.69 -1.85
CA PHE A 559 -37.80 41.97 -2.32
C PHE A 559 -39.13 42.64 -1.92
N THR A 560 -39.12 43.80 -1.26
CA THR A 560 -40.36 44.50 -0.85
C THR A 560 -41.23 44.95 -2.03
N LEU A 561 -40.62 45.09 -3.22
CA LEU A 561 -41.31 45.42 -4.48
C LEU A 561 -41.99 44.21 -5.14
N TRP A 562 -41.74 42.98 -4.67
CA TRP A 562 -42.37 41.77 -5.19
C TRP A 562 -43.57 41.39 -4.30
N PRO A 563 -44.83 41.54 -4.78
CA PRO A 563 -46.01 41.25 -3.98
C PRO A 563 -46.24 39.73 -3.91
N GLY A 564 -45.39 39.04 -3.17
CA GLY A 564 -45.50 37.63 -2.86
C GLY A 564 -45.85 37.45 -1.38
N ARG A 565 -46.73 36.49 -1.08
CA ARG A 565 -46.94 36.04 0.31
C ARG A 565 -45.61 35.48 0.83
N ARG A 566 -44.99 36.14 1.80
CA ARG A 566 -43.81 35.61 2.50
C ARG A 566 -44.24 34.36 3.28
N LEU A 567 -43.72 33.19 2.88
CA LEU A 567 -44.02 31.92 3.54
C LEU A 567 -43.17 31.83 4.81
N SER A 568 -43.81 31.74 5.97
CA SER A 568 -43.14 31.43 7.23
C SER A 568 -42.85 29.94 7.35
N PHE A 569 -41.98 29.53 8.29
CA PHE A 569 -41.81 28.10 8.60
C PHE A 569 -43.11 27.45 9.08
N ARG A 570 -44.04 28.22 9.66
CA ARG A 570 -45.37 27.72 10.01
C ARG A 570 -46.21 27.44 8.77
N ASP A 571 -46.13 28.29 7.74
CA ASP A 571 -46.80 28.07 6.46
C ASP A 571 -46.20 26.86 5.70
N LEU A 572 -44.87 26.72 5.70
CA LEU A 572 -44.19 25.58 5.06
C LEU A 572 -44.54 24.26 5.76
N ALA A 573 -44.69 24.28 7.09
CA ALA A 573 -44.99 23.10 7.89
C ALA A 573 -46.40 22.53 7.66
N GLU A 574 -47.24 23.15 6.82
CA GLU A 574 -48.50 22.56 6.35
C GLU A 574 -48.28 21.48 5.28
N ASP A 575 -47.10 21.42 4.65
CA ASP A 575 -46.71 20.36 3.72
C ASP A 575 -45.32 19.80 4.08
N ALA A 576 -45.32 18.57 4.62
CA ALA A 576 -44.11 17.85 5.00
C ALA A 576 -43.12 17.68 3.84
N ARG A 577 -43.61 17.54 2.60
CA ARG A 577 -42.73 17.39 1.42
C ARG A 577 -41.99 18.68 1.11
N THR A 578 -42.68 19.81 1.19
CA THR A 578 -42.08 21.13 1.03
C THR A 578 -41.03 21.40 2.11
N CYS A 579 -41.32 21.07 3.37
CA CYS A 579 -40.32 21.15 4.45
C CYS A 579 -39.07 20.30 4.18
N TYR A 580 -39.26 19.04 3.77
CA TYR A 580 -38.15 18.15 3.45
C TYR A 580 -37.29 18.71 2.30
N ILE A 581 -37.91 19.14 1.20
CA ILE A 581 -37.17 19.74 0.06
C ILE A 581 -36.40 20.99 0.51
N TYR A 582 -37.03 21.85 1.31
CA TYR A 582 -36.42 23.08 1.79
C TYR A 582 -35.21 22.82 2.70
N LEU A 583 -35.32 21.89 3.64
CA LEU A 583 -34.22 21.49 4.54
C LEU A 583 -33.08 20.81 3.77
N THR A 584 -33.41 19.88 2.86
CA THR A 584 -32.40 19.12 2.10
C THR A 584 -31.63 19.96 1.09
N ALA A 585 -32.15 21.11 0.65
CA ALA A 585 -31.41 22.09 -0.15
C ALA A 585 -30.11 22.57 0.55
N TYR A 586 -30.06 22.50 1.88
CA TYR A 586 -28.89 22.89 2.68
C TYR A 586 -27.92 21.74 3.00
N ALA A 587 -28.21 20.51 2.56
CA ALA A 587 -27.40 19.33 2.84
C ALA A 587 -25.96 19.39 2.26
N GLY A 588 -25.70 20.28 1.28
CA GLY A 588 -24.39 20.52 0.69
C GLY A 588 -23.67 21.80 1.14
N CYS A 589 -24.34 22.68 1.90
CA CYS A 589 -23.86 24.04 2.21
C CYS A 589 -23.02 24.15 3.49
N GLY A 590 -22.54 23.03 4.06
CA GLY A 590 -21.69 22.97 5.26
C GLY A 590 -20.35 23.72 5.15
N MET A 591 -20.04 24.29 3.98
CA MET A 591 -18.95 25.25 3.79
C MET A 591 -19.46 26.58 3.22
N SER A 592 -19.87 27.51 4.09
CA SER A 592 -19.84 28.94 3.73
C SER A 592 -19.22 29.77 4.86
N LYS A 593 -17.97 30.15 4.61
CA LYS A 593 -17.28 31.41 4.90
C LYS A 593 -17.66 32.13 6.19
N GLY A 594 -16.66 32.30 7.05
CA GLY A 594 -16.61 33.42 7.99
C GLY A 594 -16.90 34.72 7.23
N VAL A 595 -17.82 35.49 7.80
CA VAL A 595 -18.18 36.83 7.35
C VAL A 595 -16.93 37.70 7.39
N GLY A 596 -16.46 38.07 6.20
CA GLY A 596 -15.55 39.18 5.97
C GLY A 596 -16.15 40.03 4.86
N ALA A 597 -16.98 40.98 5.27
CA ALA A 597 -17.28 42.23 4.57
C ALA A 597 -17.63 43.25 5.65
#